data_AF-A0A7Y7CNC7-F1
#
_entry.id   AF-A0A7Y7CNC7-F1
#
_cell.length_a   1.000
_cell.length_b   1.000
_cell.length_c   1.000
_cell.angle_alpha   90.00
_cell.angle_beta   90.00
_cell.angle_gamma   90.00
#
_symmetry.space_group_name_H-M   'P 1'
#
loop_
_entity.id
_entity.type
_entity.pdbx_description
1 polymer ?
#
loop_
_entity_poly.entity_id
_entity_poly.type
_entity_poly.pdbx_seq_one_letter_code
_entity_poly.pdbx_strand_id
1 'polypeptide(L)'
;MSRFIKHIIKANQSPKWAVLLFGLMAAFTAPQSLAANAPTMPSVDSLEVSLPDLTGAFLSHSAAATQQTALEFVRKTGISRNLSLMLLHDVKGRATVQAAVKRYGMDTVQNTVVKVILSAQSQYGTEWEQMLAGIYQAHFGAQALRSLTVERDASPYFVQLLDIQDDIAQAVKEKGQEILQKARTDILAQIEATLPV
;
A
#
# COMPACT_ATOMS: atom_id res chain seq x y z
N MET A 1 -8.17 -12.56 -23.29
CA MET A 1 -7.72 -12.11 -21.95
C MET A 1 -6.20 -12.15 -21.70
N SER A 2 -5.40 -13.02 -22.33
CA SER A 2 -3.97 -13.24 -21.97
C SER A 2 -2.95 -12.15 -22.42
N ARG A 3 -3.26 -11.32 -23.43
CA ARG A 3 -2.35 -10.23 -23.88
C ARG A 3 -2.47 -8.91 -23.09
N PHE A 4 -3.58 -8.71 -22.39
CA PHE A 4 -3.94 -7.51 -21.63
C PHE A 4 -3.15 -7.35 -20.33
N ILE A 5 -3.10 -8.43 -19.54
CA ILE A 5 -2.26 -8.48 -18.33
C ILE A 5 -0.80 -8.29 -18.74
N LYS A 6 -0.35 -8.78 -19.90
CA LYS A 6 1.02 -8.55 -20.38
C LYS A 6 1.35 -7.08 -20.66
N HIS A 7 0.43 -6.23 -21.10
CA HIS A 7 0.76 -4.81 -21.35
C HIS A 7 0.76 -3.99 -20.06
N ILE A 8 -0.19 -4.25 -19.15
CA ILE A 8 -0.12 -3.70 -17.80
C ILE A 8 1.15 -4.22 -17.12
N ILE A 9 1.45 -5.53 -17.11
CA ILE A 9 2.69 -6.12 -16.57
C ILE A 9 3.96 -5.65 -17.28
N LYS A 10 3.94 -5.32 -18.58
CA LYS A 10 5.15 -4.83 -19.28
C LYS A 10 5.43 -3.37 -18.97
N ALA A 11 4.41 -2.55 -18.71
CA ALA A 11 4.55 -1.22 -18.10
C ALA A 11 4.71 -1.28 -16.56
N ASN A 12 4.32 -2.40 -15.95
CA ASN A 12 4.30 -2.72 -14.52
C ASN A 12 5.21 -3.93 -14.24
N GLN A 13 6.44 -3.92 -14.78
CA GLN A 13 7.45 -4.91 -14.39
C GLN A 13 7.86 -4.58 -12.96
N SER A 14 7.08 -5.08 -12.00
CA SER A 14 7.57 -5.30 -10.66
C SER A 14 8.37 -6.62 -10.65
N PRO A 15 9.42 -6.71 -9.84
CA PRO A 15 10.19 -7.94 -9.72
C PRO A 15 9.27 -9.10 -9.29
N LYS A 16 9.55 -10.33 -9.76
CA LYS A 16 8.67 -11.52 -9.62
C LYS A 16 8.16 -11.78 -8.19
N TRP A 17 8.88 -11.32 -7.17
CA TRP A 17 8.48 -11.43 -5.76
C TRP A 17 7.32 -10.50 -5.36
N ALA A 18 7.13 -9.37 -6.05
CA ALA A 18 6.00 -8.47 -5.80
C ALA A 18 4.64 -9.07 -6.23
N VAL A 19 4.66 -10.08 -7.12
CA VAL A 19 3.45 -10.83 -7.52
C VAL A 19 3.07 -11.87 -6.47
N LEU A 20 4.04 -12.40 -5.72
CA LEU A 20 3.79 -13.34 -4.62
C LEU A 20 3.14 -12.64 -3.41
N LEU A 21 3.45 -11.36 -3.19
CA LEU A 21 2.88 -10.53 -2.12
C LEU A 21 1.42 -10.10 -2.31
N PHE A 22 0.72 -10.51 -3.38
CA PHE A 22 -0.66 -10.06 -3.63
C PHE A 22 -1.63 -11.17 -4.04
N GLY A 23 -1.22 -12.43 -3.91
CA GLY A 23 -2.01 -13.60 -4.29
C GLY A 23 -2.56 -14.39 -3.10
N LEU A 24 -3.51 -13.85 -2.34
CA LEU A 24 -4.63 -14.58 -1.71
C LEU A 24 -5.40 -13.61 -0.80
N MET A 25 -6.60 -13.18 -1.22
CA MET A 25 -7.61 -12.63 -0.31
C MET A 25 -8.77 -13.61 -0.31
N ALA A 26 -8.61 -14.71 0.43
CA ALA A 26 -9.65 -15.65 0.75
C ALA A 26 -9.93 -15.55 2.25
N ALA A 27 -11.21 -15.39 2.58
CA ALA A 27 -11.78 -15.20 3.91
C ALA A 27 -11.17 -16.09 5.01
N PHE A 28 -11.03 -15.56 6.24
CA PHE A 28 -11.83 -16.03 7.38
C PHE A 28 -11.56 -15.25 8.69
N THR A 29 -12.66 -15.10 9.44
CA THR A 29 -12.91 -14.88 10.87
C THR A 29 -11.77 -14.59 11.86
N ALA A 30 -11.98 -13.53 12.65
CA ALA A 30 -11.19 -13.12 13.82
C ALA A 30 -11.33 -14.05 15.04
N PRO A 31 -10.29 -14.11 15.91
CA PRO A 31 -10.46 -14.39 17.32
C PRO A 31 -10.08 -13.20 18.21
N GLN A 32 -10.75 -13.18 19.36
CA GLN A 32 -10.83 -12.13 20.38
C GLN A 32 -9.57 -12.03 21.25
N SER A 33 -9.25 -10.83 21.71
CA SER A 33 -8.19 -10.52 22.66
C SER A 33 -8.60 -10.88 24.10
N LEU A 34 -7.75 -11.64 24.79
CA LEU A 34 -7.84 -11.86 26.24
C LEU A 34 -6.85 -10.94 26.95
N ALA A 35 -7.39 -10.04 27.78
CA ALA A 35 -6.64 -9.21 28.70
C ALA A 35 -6.05 -10.05 29.84
N ALA A 36 -4.76 -9.87 30.13
CA ALA A 36 -4.09 -10.45 31.29
C ALA A 36 -3.61 -9.33 32.22
N ASN A 37 -4.10 -9.36 33.46
CA ASN A 37 -3.68 -8.54 34.59
C ASN A 37 -2.19 -8.78 34.89
N ALA A 38 -1.45 -7.69 35.14
CA ALA A 38 -0.10 -7.74 35.70
C ALA A 38 -0.09 -7.18 37.15
N PRO A 39 0.71 -7.77 38.05
CA PRO A 39 0.77 -7.42 39.46
C PRO A 39 1.58 -6.14 39.75
N THR A 40 1.12 -5.40 40.76
CA THR A 40 1.75 -4.20 41.33
C THR A 40 3.06 -4.54 42.02
N MET A 41 4.14 -3.83 41.67
CA MET A 41 5.43 -3.85 42.37
C MET A 41 5.65 -2.54 43.16
N PRO A 42 6.43 -2.60 44.26
CA PRO A 42 6.62 -1.47 45.18
C PRO A 42 7.55 -0.39 44.62
N SER A 43 7.20 0.85 44.93
CA SER A 43 7.93 2.08 44.60
C SER A 43 9.32 2.08 45.24
N VAL A 44 10.36 2.19 44.41
CA VAL A 44 11.71 2.56 44.82
C VAL A 44 11.95 4.02 44.48
N ASP A 45 12.36 4.77 45.50
CA ASP A 45 12.75 6.18 45.45
C ASP A 45 13.74 6.43 44.30
N SER A 46 13.32 7.30 43.38
CA SER A 46 14.13 7.71 42.23
C SER A 46 14.90 8.97 42.59
N LEU A 47 16.22 8.83 42.67
CA LEU A 47 17.15 9.96 42.72
C LEU A 47 17.01 10.73 41.40
N GLU A 48 16.50 11.95 41.51
CA GLU A 48 16.30 12.88 40.39
C GLU A 48 17.65 13.41 39.89
N VAL A 49 18.26 12.67 38.96
CA VAL A 49 19.36 13.17 38.14
C VAL A 49 18.74 13.87 36.93
N SER A 50 18.65 15.20 36.99
CA SER A 50 18.30 16.04 35.85
C SER A 50 19.37 15.92 34.76
N LEU A 51 19.17 14.99 33.82
CA LEU A 51 19.90 14.94 32.56
C LEU A 51 19.31 15.97 31.58
N PRO A 52 20.14 16.63 30.75
CA PRO A 52 19.65 17.52 29.70
C PRO A 52 18.76 16.75 28.70
N ASP A 53 17.69 17.41 28.24
CA ASP A 53 16.70 16.94 27.27
C ASP A 53 17.32 16.69 25.87
N LEU A 54 18.09 15.61 25.74
CA LEU A 54 18.71 15.17 24.49
C LEU A 54 17.88 14.09 23.77
N THR A 55 16.79 13.65 24.39
CA THR A 55 15.94 12.56 23.91
C THR A 55 14.96 13.02 22.83
N GLY A 56 14.36 14.22 22.94
CA GLY A 56 13.34 14.67 21.98
C GLY A 56 13.85 14.84 20.54
N ALA A 57 15.01 15.49 20.37
CA ALA A 57 15.58 15.76 19.04
C ALA A 57 16.15 14.50 18.36
N PHE A 58 16.80 13.61 19.13
CA PHE A 58 17.41 12.40 18.60
C PHE A 58 16.37 11.37 18.13
N LEU A 59 15.30 11.19 18.91
CA LEU A 59 14.19 10.30 18.55
C LEU A 59 13.45 10.79 17.30
N SER A 60 13.26 12.11 17.16
CA SER A 60 12.63 12.73 16.00
C SER A 60 13.45 12.55 14.71
N HIS A 61 14.78 12.65 14.81
CA HIS A 61 15.68 12.43 13.67
C HIS A 61 15.66 10.97 13.19
N SER A 62 15.65 10.02 14.13
CA SER A 62 15.56 8.58 13.83
C SER A 62 14.24 8.20 13.17
N ALA A 63 13.13 8.77 13.62
CA ALA A 63 11.81 8.56 13.03
C ALA A 63 11.72 9.11 11.59
N ALA A 64 12.25 10.31 11.35
CA ALA A 64 12.28 10.91 10.01
C ALA A 64 13.16 10.13 9.02
N ALA A 65 14.34 9.67 9.47
CA ALA A 65 15.22 8.83 8.66
C ALA A 65 14.58 7.48 8.31
N THR A 66 13.83 6.90 9.25
CA THR A 66 13.09 5.66 9.01
C THR A 66 11.94 5.85 8.02
N GLN A 67 11.18 6.96 8.14
CA GLN A 67 10.11 7.28 7.20
C GLN A 67 10.63 7.47 5.77
N GLN A 68 11.77 8.15 5.60
CA GLN A 68 12.39 8.30 4.30
C GLN A 68 12.83 6.96 3.71
N THR A 69 13.36 6.07 4.56
CA THR A 69 13.76 4.72 4.17
C THR A 69 12.55 3.88 3.75
N ALA A 70 11.42 3.99 4.48
CA ALA A 70 10.18 3.32 4.12
C ALA A 70 9.60 3.82 2.80
N LEU A 71 9.67 5.12 2.54
CA LEU A 71 9.26 5.71 1.27
C LEU A 71 10.12 5.21 0.12
N GLU A 72 11.43 5.11 0.32
CA GLU A 72 12.35 4.54 -0.66
C GLU A 72 12.04 3.07 -0.93
N PHE A 73 11.77 2.28 0.12
CA PHE A 73 11.34 0.89 0.01
C PHE A 73 10.07 0.80 -0.86
N VAL A 74 9.01 1.56 -0.55
CA VAL A 74 7.75 1.54 -1.32
C VAL A 74 7.98 1.86 -2.79
N ARG A 75 8.79 2.88 -3.08
CA ARG A 75 9.10 3.31 -4.46
C ARG A 75 9.92 2.30 -5.23
N LYS A 76 11.01 1.79 -4.64
CA LYS A 76 11.94 0.86 -5.32
C LYS A 76 11.35 -0.53 -5.52
N THR A 77 10.47 -0.96 -4.63
CA THR A 77 9.77 -2.25 -4.74
C THR A 77 8.58 -2.19 -5.69
N GLY A 78 8.08 -0.98 -5.97
CA GLY A 78 6.94 -0.76 -6.86
C GLY A 78 5.60 -1.14 -6.23
N ILE A 79 5.53 -1.30 -4.91
CA ILE A 79 4.30 -1.65 -4.19
C ILE A 79 3.23 -0.58 -4.41
N SER A 80 3.62 0.70 -4.55
CA SER A 80 2.69 1.81 -4.84
C SER A 80 1.90 1.66 -6.15
N ARG A 81 2.33 0.78 -7.05
CA ARG A 81 1.60 0.46 -8.30
C ARG A 81 0.37 -0.41 -8.05
N ASN A 82 0.20 -0.97 -6.84
CA ASN A 82 -1.00 -1.72 -6.47
C ASN A 82 -2.27 -0.86 -6.53
N LEU A 83 -2.17 0.46 -6.32
CA LEU A 83 -3.28 1.41 -6.44
C LEU A 83 -3.98 1.27 -7.80
N SER A 84 -3.22 1.31 -8.89
CA SER A 84 -3.75 1.15 -10.24
C SER A 84 -4.48 -0.20 -10.45
N LEU A 85 -3.98 -1.27 -9.84
CA LEU A 85 -4.61 -2.60 -9.92
C LEU A 85 -5.92 -2.66 -9.14
N MET A 86 -5.94 -2.09 -7.93
CA MET A 86 -7.15 -2.00 -7.10
C MET A 86 -8.23 -1.17 -7.81
N LEU A 87 -7.85 -0.01 -8.36
CA LEU A 87 -8.77 0.84 -9.12
C LEU A 87 -9.32 0.14 -10.36
N LEU A 88 -8.47 -0.56 -11.12
CA LEU A 88 -8.90 -1.34 -12.28
C LEU A 88 -9.92 -2.43 -11.88
N HIS A 89 -9.64 -3.14 -10.78
CA HIS A 89 -10.54 -4.16 -10.25
C HIS A 89 -11.90 -3.59 -9.90
N ASP A 90 -11.93 -2.39 -9.31
CA ASP A 90 -13.16 -1.73 -8.86
C ASP A 90 -14.03 -1.16 -9.98
N VAL A 91 -13.40 -0.70 -11.08
CA VAL A 91 -14.12 -0.01 -12.16
C VAL A 91 -14.55 -0.93 -13.29
N LYS A 92 -13.81 -2.01 -13.59
CA LYS A 92 -14.10 -2.90 -14.73
C LYS A 92 -15.51 -3.50 -14.72
N GLY A 93 -16.07 -3.72 -13.53
CA GLY A 93 -17.39 -4.34 -13.35
C GLY A 93 -18.55 -3.36 -13.27
N ARG A 94 -18.30 -2.05 -13.35
CA ARG A 94 -19.33 -1.02 -13.15
C ARG A 94 -20.25 -0.92 -14.36
N ALA A 95 -21.53 -0.65 -14.11
CA ALA A 95 -22.56 -0.55 -15.15
C ALA A 95 -22.18 0.46 -16.25
N THR A 96 -21.65 1.62 -15.87
CA THR A 96 -21.17 2.65 -16.81
C THR A 96 -20.10 2.12 -17.76
N VAL A 97 -19.11 1.39 -17.24
CA VAL A 97 -18.05 0.79 -18.05
C VAL A 97 -18.60 -0.30 -18.96
N GLN A 98 -19.51 -1.15 -18.46
CA GLN A 98 -20.15 -2.19 -19.26
C GLN A 98 -21.03 -1.62 -20.38
N ALA A 99 -21.77 -0.54 -20.11
CA ALA A 99 -22.53 0.19 -21.12
C ALA A 99 -21.59 0.81 -22.17
N ALA A 100 -20.46 1.36 -21.74
CA ALA A 100 -19.46 1.93 -22.65
C ALA A 100 -18.88 0.85 -23.56
N VAL A 101 -18.63 -0.36 -23.04
CA VAL A 101 -18.13 -1.48 -23.85
C VAL A 101 -19.12 -1.86 -24.93
N LYS A 102 -20.43 -1.90 -24.61
CA LYS A 102 -21.47 -2.18 -25.60
C LYS A 102 -21.55 -1.12 -26.70
N ARG A 103 -21.32 0.14 -26.36
CA ARG A 103 -21.46 1.29 -27.26
C ARG A 103 -20.21 1.57 -28.11
N TYR A 104 -19.03 1.48 -27.51
CA TYR A 104 -17.76 1.94 -28.10
C TYR A 104 -16.77 0.80 -28.41
N GLY A 105 -17.10 -0.43 -28.01
CA GLY A 105 -16.22 -1.58 -28.12
C GLY A 105 -15.18 -1.67 -27.01
N MET A 106 -14.69 -2.89 -26.78
CA MET A 106 -13.78 -3.19 -25.67
C MET A 106 -12.47 -2.40 -25.76
N ASP A 107 -11.83 -2.34 -26.93
CA ASP A 107 -10.50 -1.74 -27.06
C ASP A 107 -10.49 -0.24 -26.74
N THR A 108 -11.50 0.50 -27.23
CA THR A 108 -11.70 1.92 -26.94
C THR A 108 -11.85 2.16 -25.45
N VAL A 109 -12.77 1.43 -24.81
CA VAL A 109 -13.03 1.58 -23.37
C VAL A 109 -11.81 1.21 -22.55
N GLN A 110 -11.14 0.13 -22.91
CA GLN A 110 -9.93 -0.31 -22.21
C GLN A 110 -8.85 0.77 -22.24
N ASN A 111 -8.59 1.37 -23.40
CA ASN A 111 -7.60 2.45 -23.53
C ASN A 111 -7.97 3.67 -22.69
N THR A 112 -9.26 4.05 -22.68
CA THR A 112 -9.76 5.15 -21.85
C THR A 112 -9.60 4.85 -20.35
N VAL A 113 -10.04 3.67 -19.90
CA VAL A 113 -9.93 3.25 -18.49
C VAL A 113 -8.47 3.26 -18.04
N VAL A 114 -7.55 2.71 -18.83
CA VAL A 114 -6.12 2.72 -18.50
C VAL A 114 -5.58 4.14 -18.38
N LYS A 115 -5.90 5.02 -19.35
CA LYS A 115 -5.45 6.42 -19.32
C LYS A 115 -5.95 7.14 -18.06
N VAL A 116 -7.22 6.97 -17.73
CA VAL A 116 -7.85 7.59 -16.57
C VAL A 116 -7.27 7.05 -15.25
N ILE A 117 -6.99 5.75 -15.16
CA ILE A 117 -6.31 5.15 -13.99
C ILE A 117 -4.89 5.68 -13.84
N LEU A 118 -4.12 5.83 -14.93
CA LEU A 118 -2.78 6.42 -14.86
C LEU A 118 -2.83 7.89 -14.41
N SER A 119 -3.86 8.64 -14.83
CA SER A 119 -4.10 9.99 -14.34
C SER A 119 -4.36 10.00 -12.83
N ALA A 120 -5.22 9.10 -12.34
CA ALA A 120 -5.50 8.94 -10.92
C ALA A 120 -4.24 8.53 -10.14
N GLN A 121 -3.41 7.64 -10.68
CA GLN A 121 -2.11 7.28 -10.08
C GLN A 121 -1.21 8.52 -9.94
N SER A 122 -1.18 9.41 -10.93
CA SER A 122 -0.39 10.64 -10.84
C SER A 122 -0.94 11.61 -9.79
N GLN A 123 -2.26 11.67 -9.64
CA GLN A 123 -2.94 12.59 -8.73
C GLN A 123 -2.87 12.13 -7.26
N TYR A 124 -3.08 10.84 -7.01
CA TYR A 124 -3.18 10.25 -5.67
C TYR A 124 -1.94 9.45 -5.25
N GLY A 125 -1.00 9.23 -6.16
CA GLY A 125 0.15 8.34 -5.95
C GLY A 125 1.05 8.78 -4.79
N THR A 126 1.28 10.08 -4.62
CA THR A 126 2.13 10.58 -3.53
C THR A 126 1.52 10.31 -2.16
N GLU A 127 0.23 10.60 -1.99
CA GLU A 127 -0.51 10.35 -0.74
C GLU A 127 -0.56 8.84 -0.45
N TRP A 128 -0.80 8.03 -1.48
CA TRP A 128 -0.77 6.58 -1.40
C TRP A 128 0.60 6.03 -0.98
N GLU A 129 1.69 6.54 -1.57
CA GLU A 129 3.06 6.17 -1.21
C GLU A 129 3.41 6.50 0.23
N GLN A 130 3.00 7.68 0.72
CA GLN A 130 3.23 8.08 2.11
C GLN A 130 2.46 7.21 3.08
N MET A 131 1.20 6.88 2.77
CA MET A 131 0.38 5.97 3.56
C MET A 131 1.03 4.58 3.64
N LEU A 132 1.46 4.02 2.50
CA LEU A 132 2.17 2.75 2.46
C LEU A 132 3.47 2.80 3.27
N ALA A 133 4.27 3.86 3.12
CA ALA A 133 5.51 4.02 3.86
C ALA A 133 5.26 4.01 5.38
N GLY A 134 4.21 4.69 5.84
CA GLY A 134 3.81 4.69 7.24
C GLY A 134 3.38 3.31 7.75
N ILE A 135 2.71 2.50 6.91
CA ILE A 135 2.38 1.10 7.24
C ILE A 135 3.67 0.28 7.40
N TYR A 136 4.57 0.31 6.41
CA TYR A 136 5.80 -0.48 6.47
C TYR A 136 6.73 -0.06 7.62
N GLN A 137 6.82 1.24 7.92
CA GLN A 137 7.57 1.74 9.07
C GLN A 137 7.03 1.21 10.41
N ALA A 138 5.73 0.96 10.52
CA ALA A 138 5.15 0.44 11.76
C ALA A 138 5.62 -0.99 12.08
N HIS A 139 6.05 -1.75 11.08
CA HIS A 139 6.49 -3.15 11.23
C HIS A 139 8.01 -3.34 11.10
N PHE A 140 8.69 -2.44 10.38
CA PHE A 140 10.11 -2.57 10.08
C PHE A 140 10.90 -1.29 10.38
N GLY A 141 12.04 -1.46 11.04
CA GLY A 141 13.05 -0.40 11.14
C GLY A 141 13.80 -0.17 9.83
N ALA A 142 14.55 0.94 9.77
CA ALA A 142 15.28 1.36 8.57
C ALA A 142 16.30 0.31 8.05
N GLN A 143 16.91 -0.49 8.93
CA GLN A 143 17.82 -1.56 8.52
C GLN A 143 17.09 -2.67 7.77
N ALA A 144 15.95 -3.13 8.30
CA ALA A 144 15.15 -4.19 7.69
C ALA A 144 14.60 -3.74 6.33
N LEU A 145 14.06 -2.52 6.24
CA LEU A 145 13.55 -1.95 4.98
C LEU A 145 14.65 -1.82 3.91
N ARG A 146 15.87 -1.42 4.30
CA ARG A 146 17.01 -1.39 3.37
C ARG A 146 17.40 -2.78 2.89
N SER A 147 17.52 -3.74 3.80
CA SER A 147 17.84 -5.14 3.44
C SER A 147 16.78 -5.73 2.51
N LEU A 148 15.48 -5.57 2.84
CA LEU A 148 14.38 -6.00 1.96
C LEU A 148 14.42 -5.32 0.57
N THR A 149 14.85 -4.05 0.50
CA THR A 149 14.98 -3.32 -0.77
C THR A 149 16.11 -3.89 -1.64
N VAL A 150 17.26 -4.18 -1.03
CA VAL A 150 18.51 -4.55 -1.73
C VAL A 150 18.59 -6.04 -1.97
N GLU A 151 18.39 -6.84 -0.92
CA GLU A 151 18.58 -8.30 -0.90
C GLU A 151 17.29 -9.05 -1.27
N ARG A 152 16.12 -8.42 -1.15
CA ARG A 152 14.82 -8.98 -1.55
C ARG A 152 14.52 -10.31 -0.83
N ASP A 153 14.39 -11.40 -1.59
CA ASP A 153 14.11 -12.75 -1.10
C ASP A 153 15.30 -13.38 -0.36
N ALA A 154 16.52 -12.87 -0.56
CA ALA A 154 17.69 -13.25 0.22
C ALA A 154 17.80 -12.50 1.56
N SER A 155 16.95 -11.50 1.79
CA SER A 155 16.98 -10.73 3.04
C SER A 155 16.61 -11.62 4.24
N PRO A 156 17.31 -11.50 5.38
CA PRO A 156 16.92 -12.21 6.60
C PRO A 156 15.52 -11.81 7.11
N TYR A 157 14.98 -10.68 6.65
CA TYR A 157 13.65 -10.19 7.02
C TYR A 157 12.54 -10.65 6.06
N PHE A 158 12.86 -11.39 5.00
CA PHE A 158 11.88 -11.76 3.98
C PHE A 158 10.77 -12.67 4.52
N VAL A 159 11.11 -13.65 5.35
CA VAL A 159 10.12 -14.54 5.99
C VAL A 159 9.16 -13.73 6.87
N GLN A 160 9.70 -12.82 7.69
CA GLN A 160 8.87 -11.93 8.50
C GLN A 160 7.92 -11.07 7.65
N LEU A 161 8.36 -10.58 6.49
CA LEU A 161 7.50 -9.84 5.56
C LEU A 161 6.32 -10.68 5.04
N LEU A 162 6.53 -11.97 4.80
CA LEU A 162 5.46 -12.89 4.42
C LEU A 162 4.50 -13.13 5.60
N ASP A 163 5.02 -13.31 6.81
CA ASP A 163 4.22 -13.61 8.00
C ASP A 163 3.26 -12.48 8.37
N ILE A 164 3.63 -11.22 8.12
CA ILE A 164 2.80 -10.04 8.44
C ILE A 164 2.01 -9.50 7.24
N GLN A 165 1.99 -10.23 6.12
CA GLN A 165 1.38 -9.76 4.89
C GLN A 165 -0.11 -9.43 5.06
N ASP A 166 -0.83 -10.24 5.82
CA ASP A 166 -2.26 -10.05 6.09
C ASP A 166 -2.51 -8.79 6.93
N ASP A 167 -1.66 -8.52 7.93
CA ASP A 167 -1.73 -7.30 8.75
C ASP A 167 -1.50 -6.05 7.90
N ILE A 168 -0.50 -6.10 7.01
CA ILE A 168 -0.23 -5.02 6.06
C ILE A 168 -1.44 -4.81 5.14
N ALA A 169 -2.01 -5.89 4.59
CA ALA A 169 -3.14 -5.80 3.69
C ALA A 169 -4.38 -5.21 4.37
N GLN A 170 -4.63 -5.59 5.62
CA GLN A 170 -5.69 -5.01 6.44
C GLN A 170 -5.44 -3.53 6.73
N ALA A 171 -4.22 -3.15 7.10
CA ALA A 171 -3.86 -1.74 7.32
C ALA A 171 -4.01 -0.89 6.05
N VAL A 172 -3.65 -1.42 4.87
CA VAL A 172 -3.85 -0.75 3.57
C VAL A 172 -5.33 -0.56 3.29
N LYS A 173 -6.17 -1.55 3.59
CA LYS A 173 -7.61 -1.45 3.41
C LYS A 173 -8.21 -0.36 4.30
N GLU A 174 -7.83 -0.32 5.57
CA GLU A 174 -8.35 0.65 6.53
C GLU A 174 -7.88 2.07 6.23
N LYS A 175 -6.56 2.27 6.11
CA LYS A 175 -5.95 3.60 5.92
C LYS A 175 -6.09 4.13 4.50
N GLY A 176 -6.15 3.24 3.51
CA GLY A 176 -6.25 3.59 2.11
C GLY A 176 -7.68 3.79 1.60
N GLN A 177 -8.71 3.48 2.41
CA GLN A 177 -10.10 3.50 1.96
C GLN A 177 -10.51 4.87 1.40
N GLU A 178 -10.14 5.96 2.05
CA GLU A 178 -10.52 7.30 1.61
C GLU A 178 -9.88 7.67 0.27
N ILE A 179 -8.57 7.40 0.12
CA ILE A 179 -7.82 7.64 -1.13
C ILE A 179 -8.46 6.84 -2.27
N LEU A 180 -8.75 5.56 -2.03
CA LEU A 180 -9.37 4.69 -3.02
C LEU A 180 -10.77 5.16 -3.43
N GLN A 181 -11.58 5.63 -2.48
CA GLN A 181 -12.93 6.11 -2.78
C GLN A 181 -12.91 7.42 -3.59
N LYS A 182 -12.02 8.35 -3.24
CA LYS A 182 -11.81 9.59 -4.02
C LYS A 182 -11.35 9.26 -5.44
N ALA A 183 -10.27 8.49 -5.56
CA ALA A 183 -9.73 8.08 -6.85
C ALA A 183 -10.75 7.34 -7.72
N ARG A 184 -11.54 6.43 -7.13
CA ARG A 184 -12.61 5.71 -7.83
C ARG A 184 -13.69 6.65 -8.36
N THR A 185 -14.12 7.61 -7.55
CA THR A 185 -15.15 8.59 -7.94
C THR A 185 -14.66 9.43 -9.11
N ASP A 186 -13.43 9.95 -9.03
CA ASP A 186 -12.82 10.74 -10.09
C ASP A 186 -12.65 9.93 -11.38
N ILE A 187 -12.21 8.67 -11.27
CA ILE A 187 -12.07 7.78 -12.44
C ILE A 187 -13.41 7.58 -13.13
N LEU A 188 -14.48 7.29 -12.37
CA LEU A 188 -15.80 7.07 -12.94
C LEU A 188 -16.35 8.31 -13.64
N ALA A 189 -16.20 9.48 -13.00
CA ALA A 189 -16.59 10.75 -13.60
C ALA A 189 -15.83 11.05 -14.90
N GLN A 190 -14.51 10.79 -14.92
CA GLN A 190 -13.70 10.98 -16.13
C GLN A 190 -14.04 9.98 -17.25
N ILE A 191 -14.37 8.72 -16.91
CA ILE A 191 -14.85 7.74 -17.88
C ILE A 191 -16.16 8.22 -18.49
N GLU A 192 -17.13 8.65 -17.68
CA GLU A 192 -18.43 9.14 -18.16
C GLU A 192 -18.30 10.39 -19.04
N ALA A 193 -17.43 11.33 -18.66
CA ALA A 193 -17.14 12.52 -19.46
C ALA A 193 -16.49 12.17 -20.82
N THR A 194 -15.66 11.11 -20.87
CA THR A 194 -14.95 10.69 -22.09
C THR A 194 -15.78 9.76 -22.97
N LEU A 195 -16.62 8.93 -22.35
CA LEU A 195 -17.43 7.88 -22.97
C LEU A 195 -18.87 7.97 -22.45
N PRO A 196 -19.63 8.99 -22.90
CA PRO A 196 -21.00 9.17 -22.45
C PRO A 196 -21.87 8.01 -22.91
N VAL A 197 -22.51 7.32 -21.97
CA VAL A 197 -23.31 6.12 -22.22
C VAL A 197 -24.79 6.38 -22.11
#